data_AF-A0A1F8Q6Z2-F1
#
_entry.id   AF-A0A1F8Q6Z2-F1
#
_cell.length_a   1.000
_cell.length_b   1.000
_cell.length_c   1.000
_cell.angle_alpha   90.00
_cell.angle_beta   90.00
_cell.angle_gamma   90.00
#
_symmetry.space_group_name_H-M   'P 1'
#
loop_
_entity.id
_entity.type
_entity.pdbx_description
1 polymer ?
#
loop_
_entity_poly.entity_id
_entity_poly.type
_entity_poly.pdbx_seq_one_letter_code
_entity_poly.pdbx_strand_id
1 'polypeptide(L)'
;MPDSRKTDLAALFQAALDCLIEQQQQLNRLDTFNGNHGDHMVEIFQSAVEAARQDGESDLAEAMQNASLTLRGLTGNGSARLYAHGLEQFAHQFRQHGISLDDLLAYGQNLLREENDPEQSAPGSARSGTVLKALVAGLSGWSQSESERARKVHSLNLGALFELGMAYLQARGRGGSKAEILADAAASASPLGALPHRYQSGKLAIQSLLQAIGQEG
;
A
#
# COMPACT_ATOMS: atom_id res chain seq x y z
N MET A 1 29.78 -5.22 -14.47
CA MET A 1 28.62 -4.47 -15.01
C MET A 1 27.61 -4.42 -13.88
N PRO A 2 27.22 -3.27 -13.30
CA PRO A 2 26.10 -3.28 -12.38
C PRO A 2 24.81 -3.27 -13.20
N ASP A 3 23.90 -4.17 -12.82
CA ASP A 3 22.58 -4.37 -13.40
C ASP A 3 21.81 -3.05 -13.55
N SER A 4 21.16 -2.88 -14.70
CA SER A 4 20.12 -1.87 -14.87
C SER A 4 19.04 -2.13 -13.81
N ARG A 5 18.96 -1.26 -12.80
CA ARG A 5 17.94 -1.27 -11.74
C ARG A 5 16.56 -1.34 -12.40
N LYS A 6 15.96 -2.53 -12.47
CA LYS A 6 14.51 -2.68 -12.60
C LYS A 6 13.94 -2.45 -11.21
N THR A 7 12.91 -1.62 -11.05
CA THR A 7 12.10 -1.69 -9.83
C THR A 7 11.58 -3.11 -9.71
N ASP A 8 11.93 -3.79 -8.64
CA ASP A 8 11.25 -5.00 -8.21
C ASP A 8 10.46 -4.70 -6.94
N LEU A 9 9.66 -5.67 -6.50
CA LEU A 9 8.85 -5.53 -5.29
C LEU A 9 9.73 -5.28 -4.05
N ALA A 10 10.94 -5.86 -4.01
CA ALA A 10 11.87 -5.67 -2.91
C ALA A 10 12.40 -4.23 -2.84
N ALA A 11 12.68 -3.59 -3.98
CA ALA A 11 13.10 -2.20 -4.05
C ALA A 11 11.99 -1.25 -3.56
N LEU A 12 10.73 -1.52 -3.92
CA LEU A 12 9.58 -0.76 -3.42
C LEU A 12 9.46 -0.88 -1.89
N PHE A 13 9.49 -2.11 -1.36
CA PHE A 13 9.44 -2.31 0.09
C PHE A 13 10.66 -1.73 0.81
N GLN A 14 11.83 -1.75 0.19
CA GLN A 14 13.04 -1.14 0.75
C GLN A 14 12.89 0.38 0.88
N ALA A 15 12.32 1.07 -0.11
CA ALA A 15 12.08 2.51 -0.02
C ALA A 15 11.16 2.89 1.17
N ALA A 16 10.14 2.07 1.43
CA ALA A 16 9.28 2.24 2.60
C ALA A 16 10.01 1.90 3.91
N LEU A 17 10.81 0.84 3.93
CA LEU A 17 11.63 0.46 5.08
C LEU A 17 12.59 1.58 5.49
N ASP A 18 13.33 2.16 4.54
CA ASP A 18 14.30 3.21 4.80
C ASP A 18 13.64 4.42 5.48
N CYS A 19 12.47 4.82 4.98
CA CYS A 19 11.72 5.92 5.57
C CYS A 19 11.17 5.59 6.97
N LEU A 20 10.73 4.35 7.18
CA LEU A 20 10.27 3.88 8.49
C LEU A 20 11.40 3.81 9.52
N ILE A 21 12.62 3.46 9.10
CA ILE A 21 13.82 3.50 9.96
C ILE A 21 14.09 4.94 10.41
N GLU A 22 14.06 5.91 9.49
CA GLU A 22 14.27 7.32 9.81
C GLU A 22 13.23 7.86 10.81
N GLN A 23 11.98 7.39 10.70
CA GLN A 23 10.86 7.84 11.55
C GLN A 23 10.57 6.92 12.74
N GLN A 24 11.35 5.86 12.94
CA GLN A 24 11.10 4.79 13.93
C GLN A 24 10.85 5.34 15.33
N GLN A 25 11.76 6.19 15.82
CA GLN A 25 11.66 6.77 17.17
C GLN A 25 10.46 7.70 17.32
N GLN A 26 10.07 8.42 16.27
CA GLN A 26 8.87 9.24 16.29
C GLN A 26 7.60 8.39 16.33
N LEU A 27 7.57 7.29 15.57
CA LEU A 27 6.46 6.35 15.57
C LEU A 27 6.31 5.63 16.92
N ASN A 28 7.43 5.27 17.56
CA ASN A 28 7.44 4.75 18.94
C ASN A 28 6.83 5.76 19.93
N ARG A 29 7.14 7.05 19.79
CA ARG A 29 6.55 8.10 20.66
C ARG A 29 5.05 8.32 20.43
N LEU A 30 4.54 8.07 19.23
CA LEU A 30 3.11 8.19 18.91
C LEU A 30 2.29 6.99 19.41
N ASP A 31 2.96 5.89 19.72
CA ASP A 31 2.36 4.71 20.30
C ASP A 31 2.30 4.82 21.82
N THR A 32 1.16 5.33 22.31
CA THR A 32 0.93 5.55 23.74
C THR A 32 0.62 4.29 24.52
N PHE A 33 0.51 3.12 23.87
CA PHE A 33 0.17 1.86 24.54
C PHE A 33 1.41 1.16 25.09
N ASN A 34 2.37 0.85 24.23
CA ASN A 34 3.60 0.14 24.61
C ASN A 34 4.88 0.72 23.98
N GLY A 35 4.76 1.76 23.14
CA GLY A 35 5.88 2.58 22.68
C GLY A 35 6.84 1.88 21.73
N ASN A 36 6.39 0.84 21.03
CA ASN A 36 7.24 0.01 20.16
C ASN A 36 6.69 -0.13 18.73
N HIS A 37 5.64 0.63 18.38
CA HIS A 37 5.05 0.56 17.05
C HIS A 37 6.05 0.83 15.90
N GLY A 38 6.95 1.80 16.04
CA GLY A 38 8.03 2.03 15.08
C GLY A 38 8.94 0.81 14.90
N ASP A 39 9.31 0.14 16.00
CA ASP A 39 10.11 -1.09 15.94
C ASP A 39 9.37 -2.20 15.19
N HIS A 40 8.07 -2.37 15.48
CA HIS A 40 7.21 -3.30 14.76
C HIS A 40 7.12 -2.98 13.27
N MET A 41 7.05 -1.70 12.89
CA MET A 41 6.98 -1.30 11.49
C MET A 41 8.28 -1.58 10.74
N VAL A 42 9.43 -1.34 11.37
CA VAL A 42 10.74 -1.69 10.79
C VAL A 42 10.85 -3.21 10.61
N GLU A 43 10.47 -4.00 11.62
CA GLU A 43 10.49 -5.48 11.54
C GLU A 43 9.58 -6.00 10.40
N ILE A 44 8.37 -5.45 10.27
CA ILE A 44 7.43 -5.81 9.20
C ILE A 44 8.04 -5.55 7.82
N PHE A 45 8.54 -4.34 7.57
CA PHE A 45 9.04 -3.98 6.26
C PHE A 45 10.37 -4.64 5.94
N GLN A 46 11.23 -4.89 6.93
CA GLN A 46 12.42 -5.73 6.77
C GLN A 46 12.03 -7.15 6.34
N SER A 47 11.07 -7.76 7.02
CA SER A 47 10.58 -9.11 6.70
C SER A 47 9.95 -9.16 5.30
N ALA A 48 9.22 -8.12 4.91
CA ALA A 48 8.62 -8.01 3.57
C ALA A 48 9.68 -7.86 2.47
N VAL A 49 10.74 -7.07 2.70
CA VAL A 49 11.89 -6.95 1.78
C VAL A 49 12.59 -8.30 1.62
N GLU A 50 12.86 -8.99 2.73
CA GLU A 50 13.51 -10.30 2.70
C GLU A 50 12.67 -11.33 1.94
N ALA A 51 11.36 -11.38 2.19
CA ALA A 51 10.44 -12.25 1.46
C ALA A 51 10.42 -11.94 -0.05
N ALA A 52 10.33 -10.66 -0.42
CA ALA A 52 10.33 -10.26 -1.83
C ALA A 52 11.65 -10.58 -2.55
N ARG A 53 12.79 -10.54 -1.86
CA ARG A 53 14.11 -10.94 -2.42
C ARG A 53 14.23 -12.44 -2.62
N GLN A 54 13.62 -13.24 -1.74
CA GLN A 54 13.67 -14.70 -1.83
C GLN A 54 12.78 -15.25 -2.94
N ASP A 55 11.72 -14.52 -3.31
CA ASP A 55 10.76 -14.94 -4.34
C ASP A 55 11.24 -14.73 -5.79
N GLY A 56 12.37 -14.05 -6.02
CA GLY A 56 13.03 -14.00 -7.32
C GLY A 56 12.12 -13.56 -8.48
N GLU A 57 11.89 -14.45 -9.45
CA GLU A 57 11.08 -14.22 -10.66
C GLU A 57 9.57 -14.55 -10.49
N SER A 58 9.11 -14.85 -9.27
CA SER A 58 7.68 -15.09 -9.01
C SER A 58 6.80 -13.92 -9.43
N ASP A 59 5.55 -14.21 -9.83
CA ASP A 59 4.60 -13.16 -10.17
C ASP A 59 4.24 -12.31 -8.94
N LEU A 60 3.78 -11.07 -9.18
CA LEU A 60 3.48 -10.10 -8.13
C LEU A 60 2.55 -10.66 -7.04
N ALA A 61 1.52 -11.41 -7.43
CA ALA A 61 0.53 -11.92 -6.49
C ALA A 61 1.10 -13.05 -5.62
N GLU A 62 1.97 -13.89 -6.17
CA GLU A 62 2.73 -14.87 -5.40
C GLU A 62 3.70 -14.19 -4.41
N ALA A 63 4.47 -13.21 -4.86
CA ALA A 63 5.39 -12.46 -4.00
C ALA A 63 4.70 -11.79 -2.81
N MET A 64 3.55 -11.16 -3.05
CA MET A 64 2.75 -10.56 -1.98
C MET A 64 2.12 -11.60 -1.04
N GLN A 65 1.74 -12.77 -1.56
CA GLN A 65 1.22 -13.86 -0.74
C GLN A 65 2.31 -14.44 0.17
N ASN A 66 3.53 -14.64 -0.34
CA ASN A 66 4.65 -15.16 0.43
C ASN A 66 5.12 -14.15 1.50
N ALA A 67 5.12 -12.85 1.18
CA ALA A 67 5.31 -11.80 2.18
C ALA A 67 4.21 -11.83 3.27
N SER A 68 2.94 -11.99 2.91
CA SER A 68 1.83 -12.15 3.88
C SER A 68 2.07 -13.33 4.84
N LEU A 69 2.46 -14.49 4.31
CA LEU A 69 2.76 -15.67 5.12
C LEU A 69 3.94 -15.43 6.08
N THR A 70 4.98 -14.75 5.60
CA THR A 70 6.14 -14.36 6.40
C THR A 70 5.72 -13.45 7.57
N LEU A 71 4.92 -12.42 7.29
CA LEU A 71 4.43 -11.49 8.32
C LEU A 71 3.51 -12.17 9.34
N ARG A 72 2.70 -13.18 8.96
CA ARG A 72 1.90 -13.97 9.92
C ARG A 72 2.77 -14.72 10.92
N GLY A 73 4.03 -15.02 10.58
CA GLY A 73 5.01 -15.64 11.46
C GLY A 73 5.52 -14.74 12.60
N LEU A 74 5.35 -13.42 12.49
CA LEU A 74 5.78 -12.44 13.51
C LEU A 74 4.79 -12.39 14.69
N THR A 75 4.73 -13.45 15.48
CA THR A 75 3.70 -13.64 16.53
C THR A 75 3.75 -12.61 17.67
N GLY A 76 4.89 -11.95 17.88
CA GLY A 76 5.05 -10.84 18.82
C GLY A 76 4.60 -9.48 18.30
N ASN A 77 4.28 -9.37 17.00
CA ASN A 77 4.02 -8.11 16.32
C ASN A 77 2.54 -8.02 15.92
N GLY A 78 1.76 -7.29 16.73
CA GLY A 78 0.32 -7.14 16.51
C GLY A 78 -0.03 -6.47 15.17
N SER A 79 0.81 -5.53 14.72
CA SER A 79 0.67 -4.84 13.43
C SER A 79 0.94 -5.77 12.25
N ALA A 80 1.83 -6.75 12.40
CA ALA A 80 2.18 -7.68 11.32
C ALA A 80 0.97 -8.47 10.82
N ARG A 81 0.04 -8.87 11.70
CA ARG A 81 -1.21 -9.53 11.28
C ARG A 81 -2.08 -8.65 10.40
N LEU A 82 -2.14 -7.35 10.70
CA LEU A 82 -2.92 -6.39 9.91
C LEU A 82 -2.32 -6.22 8.51
N TYR A 83 -1.00 -6.03 8.43
CA TYR A 83 -0.30 -5.91 7.15
C TYR A 83 -0.31 -7.21 6.35
N ALA A 84 -0.17 -8.36 7.02
CA ALA A 84 -0.29 -9.66 6.37
C ALA A 84 -1.66 -9.85 5.72
N HIS A 85 -2.74 -9.52 6.44
CA HIS A 85 -4.08 -9.59 5.86
C HIS A 85 -4.21 -8.64 4.67
N GLY A 86 -3.75 -7.39 4.78
CA GLY A 86 -3.74 -6.45 3.65
C GLY A 86 -3.04 -7.02 2.42
N LEU A 87 -1.80 -7.51 2.58
CA LEU A 87 -1.03 -8.13 1.49
C LEU A 87 -1.77 -9.31 0.84
N GLU A 88 -2.40 -10.17 1.63
CA GLU A 88 -3.20 -11.29 1.11
C GLU A 88 -4.40 -10.81 0.30
N GLN A 89 -5.12 -9.77 0.75
CA GLN A 89 -6.25 -9.23 0.01
C GLN A 89 -5.83 -8.63 -1.33
N PHE A 90 -4.75 -7.86 -1.35
CA PHE A 90 -4.20 -7.33 -2.61
C PHE A 90 -3.66 -8.45 -3.52
N ALA A 91 -2.93 -9.42 -2.97
CA ALA A 91 -2.45 -10.58 -3.72
C ALA A 91 -3.60 -11.34 -4.39
N HIS A 92 -4.70 -11.58 -3.67
CA HIS A 92 -5.90 -12.21 -4.23
C HIS A 92 -6.46 -11.40 -5.40
N GLN A 93 -6.63 -10.08 -5.24
CA GLN A 93 -7.17 -9.23 -6.30
C GLN A 93 -6.24 -9.12 -7.51
N PHE A 94 -4.93 -9.04 -7.30
CA PHE A 94 -3.95 -8.98 -8.38
C PHE A 94 -3.92 -10.29 -9.16
N ARG A 95 -3.98 -11.45 -8.48
CA ARG A 95 -4.10 -12.75 -9.14
C ARG A 95 -5.39 -12.85 -9.95
N GLN A 96 -6.51 -12.47 -9.36
CA GLN A 96 -7.83 -12.53 -10.01
C GLN A 96 -7.91 -11.66 -11.28
N HIS A 97 -7.24 -10.51 -11.28
CA HIS A 97 -7.25 -9.55 -12.37
C HIS A 97 -5.99 -9.62 -13.26
N GLY A 98 -5.10 -10.59 -13.00
CA GLY A 98 -3.82 -10.77 -13.69
C GLY A 98 -2.95 -9.52 -13.66
N ILE A 99 -2.95 -8.75 -12.57
CA ILE A 99 -2.15 -7.53 -12.40
C ILE A 99 -0.69 -7.90 -12.17
N SER A 100 0.21 -7.41 -13.01
CA SER A 100 1.66 -7.53 -12.83
C SER A 100 2.25 -6.31 -12.11
N LEU A 101 3.52 -6.39 -11.71
CA LEU A 101 4.24 -5.26 -11.15
C LEU A 101 4.33 -4.10 -12.16
N ASP A 102 4.62 -4.39 -13.43
CA ASP A 102 4.70 -3.39 -14.49
C ASP A 102 3.39 -2.60 -14.65
N ASP A 103 2.24 -3.27 -14.50
CA ASP A 103 0.94 -2.60 -14.55
C ASP A 103 0.73 -1.60 -13.40
N LEU A 104 1.20 -1.96 -12.19
CA LEU A 104 1.12 -1.08 -11.03
C LEU A 104 2.09 0.10 -11.16
N LEU A 105 3.31 -0.14 -11.63
CA LEU A 105 4.30 0.91 -11.87
C LEU A 105 3.77 1.91 -12.91
N ALA A 106 3.30 1.42 -14.06
CA ALA A 106 2.73 2.26 -15.11
C ALA A 106 1.48 3.03 -14.62
N TYR A 107 0.62 2.39 -13.82
CA TYR A 107 -0.54 3.06 -13.23
C TYR A 107 -0.11 4.18 -12.27
N GLY A 108 0.79 3.88 -11.34
CA GLY A 108 1.26 4.83 -10.33
C GLY A 108 2.04 6.00 -10.93
N GLN A 109 2.90 5.77 -11.93
CA GLN A 109 3.62 6.83 -12.64
C GLN A 109 2.66 7.80 -13.34
N ASN A 110 1.68 7.26 -14.09
CA ASN A 110 0.65 8.08 -14.71
C ASN A 110 -0.20 8.84 -13.68
N LEU A 111 -0.51 8.18 -12.57
CA LEU A 111 -1.24 8.79 -11.47
C LEU A 111 -0.42 9.89 -10.79
N LEU A 112 0.91 9.81 -10.72
CA LEU A 112 1.74 10.80 -10.04
C LEU A 112 2.22 11.94 -10.93
N ARG A 113 2.13 11.79 -12.26
CA ARG A 113 2.46 12.84 -13.21
C ARG A 113 1.66 14.12 -12.91
N GLU A 114 2.35 15.25 -12.82
CA GLU A 114 1.72 16.57 -12.72
C GLU A 114 1.02 16.89 -14.05
N GLU A 115 -0.23 17.34 -13.98
CA GLU A 115 -1.01 17.76 -15.14
C GLU A 115 -0.48 19.10 -15.66
N ASN A 116 0.65 19.07 -16.36
CA ASN A 116 1.19 20.26 -17.02
C ASN A 116 0.55 20.51 -18.40
N ASP A 117 -0.33 19.62 -18.89
CA ASP A 117 -1.02 19.79 -20.17
C ASP A 117 -2.42 19.12 -20.19
N PRO A 118 -3.52 19.88 -20.30
CA PRO A 118 -4.88 19.34 -20.32
C PRO A 118 -5.24 18.56 -21.61
N GLU A 119 -4.39 18.58 -22.64
CA GLU A 119 -4.63 17.89 -23.92
C GLU A 119 -4.06 16.45 -24.00
N GLN A 120 -3.33 15.98 -22.98
CA GLN A 120 -2.75 14.62 -22.94
C GLN A 120 -3.37 13.69 -21.89
N SER A 121 -4.58 14.00 -21.41
CA SER A 121 -5.38 13.04 -20.66
C SER A 121 -5.96 12.01 -21.63
N ALA A 122 -5.13 11.05 -22.06
CA ALA A 122 -5.64 9.89 -22.76
C ALA A 122 -6.75 9.25 -21.89
N PRO A 123 -7.90 8.85 -22.48
CA PRO A 123 -8.91 8.12 -21.73
C PRO A 123 -8.23 6.92 -21.07
N GLY A 124 -8.35 6.83 -19.74
CA GLY A 124 -7.67 5.79 -18.97
C GLY A 124 -7.85 4.44 -19.63
N SER A 125 -6.74 3.76 -19.94
CA SER A 125 -6.81 2.49 -20.65
C SER A 125 -7.68 1.50 -19.87
N ALA A 126 -8.31 0.55 -20.56
CA ALA A 126 -9.06 -0.53 -19.90
C ALA A 126 -8.21 -1.24 -18.82
N ARG A 127 -6.88 -1.24 -19.00
CA ARG A 127 -5.93 -1.76 -18.02
C ARG A 127 -5.86 -0.90 -16.76
N SER A 128 -5.76 0.42 -16.89
CA SER A 128 -5.75 1.38 -15.78
C SER A 128 -7.03 1.29 -14.93
N GLY A 129 -8.20 1.14 -15.56
CA GLY A 129 -9.46 0.89 -14.86
C GLY A 129 -9.49 -0.46 -14.11
N THR A 130 -8.83 -1.49 -14.66
CA THR A 130 -8.72 -2.81 -14.02
C THR A 130 -7.80 -2.77 -12.80
N VAL A 131 -6.67 -2.06 -12.88
CA VAL A 131 -5.76 -1.83 -11.75
C VAL A 131 -6.48 -1.09 -10.62
N LEU A 132 -7.15 0.03 -10.93
CA LEU A 132 -7.93 0.77 -9.92
C LEU A 132 -8.99 -0.11 -9.25
N LYS A 133 -9.72 -0.91 -10.04
CA LYS A 133 -10.71 -1.86 -9.50
C LYS A 133 -10.08 -2.89 -8.56
N ALA A 134 -8.93 -3.44 -8.92
CA ALA A 134 -8.21 -4.41 -8.08
C ALA A 134 -7.73 -3.76 -6.76
N LEU A 135 -7.19 -2.54 -6.83
CA LEU A 135 -6.75 -1.77 -5.66
C LEU A 135 -7.91 -1.45 -4.71
N VAL A 136 -9.03 -0.94 -5.23
CA VAL A 136 -10.22 -0.63 -4.42
C VAL A 136 -10.79 -1.90 -3.80
N ALA A 137 -10.88 -3.00 -4.55
CA ALA A 137 -11.37 -4.27 -4.02
C ALA A 137 -10.43 -4.85 -2.94
N GLY A 138 -9.11 -4.71 -3.10
CA GLY A 138 -8.12 -5.14 -2.11
C GLY A 138 -8.24 -4.34 -0.82
N LEU A 139 -8.42 -3.01 -0.94
CA LEU A 139 -8.67 -2.13 0.20
C LEU A 139 -9.98 -2.49 0.92
N SER A 140 -11.08 -2.72 0.19
CA SER A 140 -12.33 -3.20 0.78
C SER A 140 -12.17 -4.51 1.55
N GLY A 141 -11.43 -5.46 0.97
CA GLY A 141 -11.13 -6.74 1.62
C GLY A 141 -10.28 -6.58 2.88
N TRP A 142 -9.35 -5.62 2.88
CA TRP A 142 -8.54 -5.30 4.05
C TRP A 142 -9.39 -4.76 5.21
N SER A 143 -10.35 -3.89 4.91
CA SER A 143 -11.27 -3.34 5.91
C SER A 143 -12.22 -4.37 6.53
N GLN A 144 -12.44 -5.51 5.89
CA GLN A 144 -13.39 -6.53 6.37
C GLN A 144 -12.85 -7.40 7.52
N SER A 145 -11.53 -7.53 7.71
CA SER A 145 -10.94 -8.42 8.75
C SER A 145 -11.09 -7.93 10.18
N GLU A 146 -11.24 -6.62 10.41
CA GLU A 146 -11.44 -6.07 11.76
C GLU A 146 -12.90 -6.22 12.23
N SER A 147 -13.82 -6.62 11.34
CA SER A 147 -15.25 -6.76 11.62
C SER A 147 -15.76 -8.19 11.43
N GLU A 148 -15.49 -9.06 12.41
CA GLU A 148 -16.06 -10.43 12.48
C GLU A 148 -17.60 -10.48 12.73
N ARG A 149 -18.33 -9.38 12.50
CA ARG A 149 -19.79 -9.31 12.66
C ARG A 149 -20.49 -8.57 11.51
N ALA A 150 -20.35 -9.03 10.28
CA ALA A 150 -21.38 -8.80 9.26
C ALA A 150 -21.25 -9.76 8.07
N ARG A 151 -22.01 -10.86 8.10
CA ARG A 151 -22.42 -11.54 6.86
C ARG A 151 -23.52 -10.71 6.20
N LYS A 152 -23.27 -10.20 4.98
CA LYS A 152 -24.07 -10.49 3.77
C LYS A 152 -23.46 -9.83 2.54
N VAL A 153 -23.43 -10.60 1.46
CA VAL A 153 -22.93 -10.25 0.13
C VAL A 153 -23.80 -9.16 -0.54
N HIS A 154 -23.13 -8.33 -1.35
CA HIS A 154 -23.65 -7.55 -2.49
C HIS A 154 -23.96 -6.04 -2.35
N SER A 155 -22.93 -5.23 -2.03
CA SER A 155 -22.77 -3.84 -2.54
C SER A 155 -21.30 -3.36 -2.53
N LEU A 156 -20.36 -4.31 -2.59
CA LEU A 156 -18.97 -4.23 -2.10
C LEU A 156 -17.99 -3.30 -2.83
N ASN A 157 -18.39 -2.55 -3.86
CA ASN A 157 -17.42 -1.78 -4.66
C ASN A 157 -17.69 -0.27 -4.74
N LEU A 158 -18.95 0.17 -4.61
CA LEU A 158 -19.27 1.60 -4.70
C LEU A 158 -19.05 2.33 -3.38
N GLY A 159 -19.30 1.67 -2.24
CA GLY A 159 -19.09 2.26 -0.92
C GLY A 159 -17.61 2.60 -0.67
N ALA A 160 -16.72 1.63 -0.89
CA ALA A 160 -15.28 1.84 -0.70
C ALA A 160 -14.69 2.84 -1.69
N LEU A 161 -15.14 2.84 -2.96
CA LEU A 161 -14.71 3.85 -3.92
C LEU A 161 -15.18 5.26 -3.50
N PHE A 162 -16.41 5.38 -2.98
CA PHE A 162 -16.93 6.64 -2.48
C PHE A 162 -16.16 7.11 -1.24
N GLU A 163 -15.88 6.22 -0.29
CA GLU A 163 -15.09 6.51 0.91
C GLU A 163 -13.67 6.98 0.54
N LEU A 164 -12.99 6.25 -0.35
CA LEU A 164 -11.68 6.65 -0.87
C LEU A 164 -11.75 8.01 -1.59
N GLY A 165 -12.81 8.25 -2.38
CA GLY A 165 -13.04 9.53 -3.04
C GLY A 165 -13.22 10.69 -2.06
N MET A 166 -13.97 10.47 -0.98
CA MET A 166 -14.15 11.47 0.09
C MET A 166 -12.85 11.72 0.86
N ALA A 167 -12.10 10.66 1.20
CA ALA A 167 -10.79 10.77 1.84
C ALA A 167 -9.80 11.55 0.95
N TYR A 168 -9.81 11.29 -0.36
CA TYR A 168 -9.01 12.02 -1.33
C TYR A 168 -9.40 13.50 -1.42
N LEU A 169 -10.69 13.84 -1.48
CA LEU A 169 -11.13 15.23 -1.50
C LEU A 169 -10.75 15.98 -0.22
N GLN A 170 -10.84 15.31 0.94
CA GLN A 170 -10.42 15.88 2.22
C GLN A 170 -8.90 16.11 2.26
N ALA A 171 -8.11 15.12 1.83
CA ALA A 171 -6.65 15.24 1.74
C ALA A 171 -6.24 16.35 0.77
N ARG A 172 -6.88 16.44 -0.40
CA ARG A 172 -6.66 17.53 -1.37
C ARG A 172 -6.97 18.91 -0.77
N GLY A 173 -7.99 19.01 0.07
CA GLY A 173 -8.33 20.23 0.80
C GLY A 173 -7.26 20.68 1.82
N ARG A 174 -6.45 19.74 2.33
CA ARG A 174 -5.29 20.03 3.21
C ARG A 174 -4.05 20.49 2.42
N GLY A 175 -4.01 20.22 1.11
CA GLY A 175 -2.86 20.49 0.24
C GLY A 175 -1.76 19.43 0.37
N GLY A 176 -0.61 19.70 -0.21
CA GLY A 176 0.53 18.77 -0.27
C GLY A 176 0.79 18.24 -1.67
N SER A 177 1.82 17.39 -1.79
CA SER A 177 2.14 16.73 -3.06
C SER A 177 1.07 15.69 -3.43
N LYS A 178 0.96 15.34 -4.72
CA LYS A 178 0.01 14.31 -5.18
C LYS A 178 0.23 12.96 -4.47
N ALA A 179 1.49 12.56 -4.28
CA ALA A 179 1.85 11.35 -3.52
C ALA A 179 1.39 11.43 -2.06
N GLU A 180 1.56 12.58 -1.40
CA GLU A 180 1.10 12.78 -0.03
C GLU A 180 -0.42 12.72 0.10
N ILE A 181 -1.14 13.36 -0.83
CA ILE A 181 -2.61 13.35 -0.86
C ILE A 181 -3.15 11.92 -1.04
N LEU A 182 -2.56 11.16 -1.96
CA LEU A 182 -2.94 9.77 -2.21
C LEU A 182 -2.62 8.87 -1.01
N ALA A 183 -1.47 9.06 -0.37
CA ALA A 183 -1.08 8.32 0.82
C ALA A 183 -2.00 8.63 2.02
N ASP A 184 -2.36 9.90 2.22
CA ASP A 184 -3.32 10.32 3.24
C ASP A 184 -4.70 9.67 3.00
N ALA A 185 -5.19 9.72 1.76
CA ALA A 185 -6.46 9.11 1.38
C ALA A 185 -6.48 7.59 1.61
N ALA A 186 -5.43 6.89 1.15
CA ALA A 186 -5.32 5.44 1.28
C ALA A 186 -5.17 5.00 2.74
N ALA A 187 -4.35 5.68 3.54
CA ALA A 187 -4.20 5.39 4.96
C ALA A 187 -5.52 5.62 5.71
N SER A 188 -6.22 6.72 5.41
CA SER A 188 -7.51 7.07 6.02
C SER A 188 -8.63 6.08 5.68
N ALA A 189 -8.70 5.60 4.44
CA ALA A 189 -9.73 4.68 3.96
C ALA A 189 -9.42 3.19 4.25
N SER A 190 -8.36 2.92 5.02
CA SER A 190 -7.92 1.57 5.39
C SER A 190 -8.04 1.35 6.90
N PRO A 191 -7.87 0.12 7.40
CA PRO A 191 -7.74 -0.15 8.83
C PRO A 191 -6.61 0.63 9.53
N LEU A 192 -5.65 1.18 8.78
CA LEU A 192 -4.58 2.00 9.34
C LEU A 192 -5.11 3.28 9.98
N GLY A 193 -6.22 3.83 9.49
CA GLY A 193 -6.88 5.02 10.04
C GLY A 193 -7.43 4.83 11.46
N ALA A 194 -7.53 3.59 11.96
CA ALA A 194 -8.15 3.30 13.25
C ALA A 194 -7.35 3.81 14.47
N LEU A 195 -6.02 3.92 14.36
CA LEU A 195 -5.15 4.40 15.44
C LEU A 195 -4.14 5.44 14.92
N PRO A 196 -3.79 6.49 15.69
CA PRO A 196 -2.88 7.54 15.22
C PRO A 196 -1.51 7.05 14.73
N HIS A 197 -0.86 6.13 15.47
CA HIS A 197 0.45 5.59 15.09
C HIS A 197 0.37 4.68 13.84
N ARG A 198 -0.73 3.93 13.67
CA ARG A 198 -0.98 3.12 12.47
C ARG A 198 -1.23 4.00 11.25
N TYR A 199 -2.01 5.05 11.42
CA TYR A 199 -2.27 6.03 10.36
C TYR A 199 -0.97 6.70 9.93
N GLN A 200 -0.16 7.20 10.87
CA GLN A 200 1.07 7.90 10.55
C GLN A 200 2.10 7.00 9.85
N SER A 201 2.36 5.81 10.39
CA SER A 201 3.28 4.84 9.77
C SER A 201 2.77 4.32 8.44
N GLY A 202 1.47 4.06 8.31
CA GLY A 202 0.82 3.63 7.09
C GLY A 202 0.88 4.69 6.00
N LYS A 203 0.54 5.95 6.32
CA LYS A 203 0.69 7.10 5.41
C LYS A 203 2.15 7.20 4.94
N LEU A 204 3.11 7.11 5.86
CA LEU A 204 4.53 7.20 5.52
C LEU A 204 4.95 6.09 4.54
N ALA A 205 4.65 4.83 4.85
CA ALA A 205 4.99 3.71 3.99
C ALA A 205 4.35 3.83 2.59
N ILE A 206 3.06 4.16 2.51
CA ILE A 206 2.36 4.34 1.21
C ILE A 206 2.97 5.50 0.43
N GLN A 207 3.29 6.61 1.10
CA GLN A 207 3.93 7.76 0.48
C GLN A 207 5.30 7.39 -0.09
N SER A 208 6.13 6.65 0.66
CA SER A 208 7.44 6.18 0.19
C SER A 208 7.32 5.24 -1.01
N LEU A 209 6.35 4.33 -1.00
CA LEU A 209 6.06 3.47 -2.15
C LEU A 209 5.68 4.29 -3.39
N LEU A 210 4.77 5.24 -3.25
CA LEU A 210 4.36 6.12 -4.35
C LEU A 210 5.54 6.95 -4.87
N GLN A 211 6.37 7.49 -3.98
CA GLN A 211 7.56 8.24 -4.37
C GLN A 211 8.56 7.37 -5.14
N ALA A 212 8.80 6.14 -4.69
CA ALA A 212 9.66 5.20 -5.40
C ALA A 212 9.13 4.91 -6.82
N ILE A 213 7.81 4.67 -6.96
CA ILE A 213 7.17 4.46 -8.26
C ILE A 213 7.34 5.70 -9.18
N GLY A 214 7.18 6.90 -8.63
CA GLY A 214 7.29 8.15 -9.38
C GLY A 214 8.72 8.53 -9.81
N GLN A 215 9.76 7.97 -9.19
CA GLN A 215 11.17 8.25 -9.51
C GLN A 215 11.74 7.34 -10.61
N GLU A 216 11.02 6.30 -11.02
CA GLU A 216 11.45 5.32 -12.04
C GLU A 216 10.98 5.67 -13.46
N GLY A 217 10.68 6.95 -13.72
CA GLY A 217 10.26 7.49 -15.02
C GLY A 217 11.34 8.29 -15.74
#